data_AF-A0A432ML97-F1
#
_entry.id   AF-A0A432ML97-F1
#
_cell.length_a   1.000
_cell.length_b   1.000
_cell.length_c   1.000
_cell.angle_alpha   90.00
_cell.angle_beta   90.00
_cell.angle_gamma   90.00
#
_symmetry.space_group_name_H-M   'P 1'
#
loop_
_entity.id
_entity.type
_entity.pdbx_description
1 polymer ?
#
loop_
_entity_poly.entity_id
_entity_poly.type
_entity_poly.pdbx_seq_one_letter_code
_entity_poly.pdbx_strand_id
1 'polypeptide(L)'
;MCLGIAVTRSELPTELTGRPGMDRRLYRRGDQEEYRFLFRDRSPCLPIWRDGQLQIARWGNGRGQSRILPRTGWTWQQTIRDGGWRGSGAIPVEIPASFGLERRGVWYLIETGIRGLLVPDERGWAVCYMICEPASHYYKTMTGSDRMPVLIDQRI
;
A
#
# COMPACT_ATOMS: atom_id res chain seq x y z
N MET A 1 4.10 11.19 -1.56
CA MET A 1 3.09 10.16 -1.36
C MET A 1 3.32 8.96 -2.28
N CYS A 2 3.59 7.81 -1.67
CA CYS A 2 3.85 6.54 -2.34
C CYS A 2 2.67 6.12 -3.24
N LEU A 3 2.85 6.17 -4.56
CA LEU A 3 1.85 5.89 -5.61
C LEU A 3 1.93 4.47 -6.16
N GLY A 4 2.89 3.67 -5.71
CA GLY A 4 3.00 2.27 -6.09
C GLY A 4 3.96 1.52 -5.21
N ILE A 5 3.85 0.20 -5.22
CA ILE A 5 4.81 -0.68 -4.57
C ILE A 5 5.22 -1.79 -5.53
N ALA A 6 6.39 -2.37 -5.29
CA ALA A 6 6.80 -3.63 -5.89
C ALA A 6 7.05 -4.66 -4.79
N VAL A 7 6.66 -5.90 -5.05
CA VAL A 7 6.96 -7.06 -4.19
C VAL A 7 7.74 -8.05 -5.03
N THR A 8 8.86 -8.55 -4.52
CA THR A 8 9.62 -9.58 -5.25
C THR A 8 8.78 -10.84 -5.43
N ARG A 9 8.97 -11.57 -6.55
CA ARG A 9 8.23 -12.80 -6.81
C ARG A 9 8.38 -13.84 -5.70
N SER A 10 9.55 -13.92 -5.08
CA SER A 10 9.85 -14.84 -3.97
C SER A 10 9.05 -14.57 -2.71
N GLU A 11 8.54 -13.35 -2.52
CA GLU A 11 7.76 -12.95 -1.34
C GLU A 11 6.24 -13.14 -1.54
N LEU A 12 5.80 -13.52 -2.74
CA LEU A 12 4.39 -13.76 -3.03
C LEU A 12 4.07 -15.26 -3.11
N PRO A 13 3.05 -15.73 -2.38
CA PRO A 13 2.55 -17.10 -2.51
C PRO A 13 2.11 -17.40 -3.94
N THR A 14 2.39 -18.63 -4.41
CA THR A 14 2.06 -19.07 -5.77
C THR A 14 0.56 -18.95 -6.05
N GLU A 15 -0.28 -19.22 -5.06
CA GLU A 15 -1.74 -19.13 -5.12
C GLU A 15 -2.21 -17.69 -5.41
N LEU A 16 -1.45 -16.70 -4.95
CA LEU A 16 -1.74 -15.30 -5.20
C LEU A 16 -1.26 -14.90 -6.59
N THR A 17 -0.09 -15.38 -7.04
CA THR A 17 0.43 -15.11 -8.39
C THR A 17 -0.41 -15.72 -9.52
N GLY A 18 -1.07 -16.86 -9.27
CA GLY A 18 -1.96 -17.52 -10.24
C GLY A 18 -3.34 -16.88 -10.40
N ARG A 19 -3.66 -15.81 -9.66
CA ARG A 19 -4.97 -15.15 -9.76
C ARG A 19 -5.13 -14.38 -11.08
N PRO A 20 -6.33 -14.37 -11.68
CA PRO A 20 -6.59 -13.60 -12.89
C PRO A 20 -6.19 -12.12 -12.75
N GLY A 21 -5.40 -11.63 -13.71
CA GLY A 21 -4.95 -10.24 -13.77
C GLY A 21 -3.62 -9.94 -13.06
N MET A 22 -3.04 -10.91 -12.35
CA MET A 22 -1.71 -10.76 -11.74
C MET A 22 -0.58 -10.72 -12.77
N ASP A 23 -0.71 -11.40 -13.91
CA ASP A 23 0.29 -11.35 -15.00
C ASP A 23 0.52 -9.94 -15.51
N ARG A 24 -0.50 -9.08 -15.48
CA ARG A 24 -0.39 -7.67 -15.89
C ARG A 24 0.44 -6.82 -14.92
N ARG A 25 0.68 -7.34 -13.72
CA ARG A 25 1.47 -6.71 -12.67
C ARG A 25 2.92 -7.20 -12.66
N LEU A 26 3.20 -8.31 -13.34
CA LEU A 26 4.54 -8.88 -13.43
C LEU A 26 5.45 -7.92 -14.20
N TYR A 27 6.57 -7.57 -13.59
CA TYR A 27 7.60 -6.74 -14.17
C TYR A 27 8.95 -7.40 -13.96
N ARG A 28 9.80 -7.33 -14.98
CA ARG A 28 11.16 -7.85 -14.92
C ARG A 28 12.14 -6.69 -14.82
N ARG A 29 12.90 -6.64 -13.72
CA ARG A 29 13.93 -5.65 -13.45
C ARG A 29 15.30 -6.35 -13.44
N GLY A 30 15.99 -6.29 -14.58
CA GLY A 30 17.18 -7.13 -14.80
C GLY A 30 16.78 -8.61 -14.77
N ASP A 31 17.42 -9.40 -13.92
CA ASP A 31 17.13 -10.84 -13.76
C ASP A 31 16.09 -11.13 -12.66
N GLN A 32 15.59 -10.10 -11.97
CA GLN A 32 14.59 -10.25 -10.92
C GLN A 32 13.18 -9.98 -11.44
N GLU A 33 12.24 -10.83 -11.02
CA GLU A 33 10.81 -10.63 -11.24
C GLU A 33 10.15 -10.03 -10.00
N GLU A 34 9.34 -9.00 -10.22
CA GLU A 34 8.58 -8.31 -9.19
C GLU A 34 7.14 -8.09 -9.66
N TYR A 35 6.20 -8.03 -8.72
CA TYR A 35 4.82 -7.66 -8.98
C TYR A 35 4.59 -6.23 -8.55
N ARG A 36 4.13 -5.39 -9.50
CA ARG A 36 3.87 -3.97 -9.28
C ARG A 36 2.39 -3.70 -9.01
N PHE A 37 2.14 -2.98 -7.92
CA PHE A 37 0.81 -2.50 -7.54
C PHE A 37 0.80 -0.99 -7.60
N LEU A 38 0.08 -0.42 -8.56
CA LEU A 38 0.10 1.03 -8.80
C LEU A 38 -1.26 1.65 -8.49
N PHE A 39 -1.25 2.78 -7.80
CA PHE A 39 -2.47 3.51 -7.46
C PHE A 39 -3.20 4.04 -8.71
N ARG A 40 -2.48 4.23 -9.81
CA ARG A 40 -3.04 4.67 -11.10
C ARG A 40 -3.76 3.57 -11.89
N ASP A 41 -3.67 2.32 -11.45
CA ASP A 41 -4.30 1.21 -12.16
C ASP A 41 -5.82 1.39 -12.28
N ARG A 42 -6.43 0.70 -13.25
CA ARG A 42 -7.90 0.71 -13.40
C ARG A 42 -8.61 0.22 -12.13
N SER A 43 -8.03 -0.78 -11.49
CA SER A 43 -8.47 -1.35 -10.22
C SER A 43 -7.30 -1.38 -9.24
N PRO A 44 -7.02 -0.27 -8.53
CA PRO A 44 -5.94 -0.18 -7.57
C PRO A 44 -6.15 -1.17 -6.43
N CYS A 45 -5.14 -1.96 -6.12
CA CYS A 45 -5.17 -2.91 -5.01
C CYS A 45 -3.80 -3.01 -4.35
N LEU A 46 -3.79 -3.54 -3.14
CA LEU A 46 -2.59 -3.81 -2.36
C LEU A 46 -2.60 -5.26 -1.88
N PRO A 47 -1.47 -5.97 -1.92
CA PRO A 47 -1.27 -7.15 -1.10
C PRO A 47 -1.24 -6.73 0.36
N ILE A 48 -1.88 -7.51 1.24
CA ILE A 48 -1.90 -7.30 2.68
C ILE A 48 -1.75 -8.62 3.41
N TRP A 49 -1.02 -8.60 4.53
CA TRP A 49 -1.06 -9.67 5.51
C TRP A 49 -2.25 -9.47 6.44
N ARG A 50 -3.13 -10.48 6.49
CA ARG A 50 -4.27 -10.53 7.39
C ARG A 50 -4.46 -11.96 7.88
N ASP A 51 -4.51 -12.15 9.19
CA ASP A 51 -4.75 -13.45 9.83
C ASP A 51 -3.76 -14.54 9.32
N GLY A 52 -2.49 -14.17 9.13
CA GLY A 52 -1.43 -15.05 8.62
C GLY A 52 -1.50 -15.37 7.13
N GLN A 53 -2.44 -14.79 6.39
CA GLN A 53 -2.62 -15.04 4.96
C GLN A 53 -2.41 -13.77 4.13
N LEU A 54 -1.77 -13.94 2.97
CA LEU A 54 -1.63 -12.85 2.02
C LEU A 54 -2.91 -12.72 1.19
N GLN A 55 -3.53 -11.54 1.24
CA GLN A 55 -4.77 -11.23 0.56
C GLN A 55 -4.59 -10.00 -0.32
N ILE A 56 -5.48 -9.82 -1.31
CA ILE A 56 -5.54 -8.60 -2.11
C ILE A 56 -6.74 -7.76 -1.64
N ALA A 57 -6.48 -6.54 -1.20
CA ALA A 57 -7.52 -5.57 -0.83
C ALA A 57 -7.54 -4.39 -1.82
N ARG A 58 -8.69 -3.73 -1.96
CA ARG A 58 -8.79 -2.50 -2.77
C ARG A 58 -7.90 -1.42 -2.17
N TRP A 59 -7.13 -0.71 -2.98
CA TRP A 59 -6.30 0.40 -2.50
C TRP A 59 -7.16 1.66 -2.38
N GLY A 60 -7.60 1.94 -1.16
CA GLY A 60 -8.37 3.11 -0.78
C GLY A 60 -9.68 3.30 -1.56
N ASN A 61 -10.12 4.55 -1.60
CA ASN A 61 -11.35 4.98 -2.25
C ASN A 61 -11.10 6.12 -3.24
N GLY A 62 -9.93 6.11 -3.92
CA GLY A 62 -9.52 7.20 -4.81
C GLY A 62 -10.50 7.49 -5.95
N ARG A 63 -11.26 6.49 -6.41
CA ARG A 63 -12.26 6.67 -7.48
C ARG A 63 -13.68 6.90 -6.92
N GLY A 64 -13.85 7.03 -5.60
CA GLY A 64 -15.15 7.28 -4.97
C GLY A 64 -16.12 6.11 -5.07
N GLN A 65 -15.62 4.87 -5.04
CA GLN A 65 -16.44 3.66 -5.05
C GLN A 65 -17.26 3.45 -3.76
N SER A 66 -16.79 4.02 -2.65
CA SER A 66 -17.49 4.09 -1.37
C SER A 66 -17.98 5.51 -1.09
N ARG A 67 -19.18 5.62 -0.52
CA ARG A 67 -19.77 6.91 -0.10
C ARG A 67 -19.36 7.33 1.30
N ILE A 68 -18.92 6.39 2.13
CA ILE A 68 -18.60 6.63 3.55
C ILE A 68 -17.10 6.76 3.81
N LEU A 69 -16.26 6.27 2.89
CA LEU A 69 -14.81 6.28 3.07
C LEU A 69 -14.14 7.51 2.41
N PRO A 70 -13.07 8.07 3.00
CA PRO A 70 -12.32 9.19 2.42
C PRO A 70 -11.81 8.89 1.00
N ARG A 71 -11.99 9.83 0.05
CA ARG A 71 -11.61 9.68 -1.37
C ARG A 71 -10.11 9.78 -1.63
N THR A 72 -9.35 8.86 -1.06
CA THR A 72 -7.88 8.80 -1.07
C THR A 72 -7.40 7.35 -0.99
N GLY A 73 -6.13 7.11 -1.29
CA GLY A 73 -5.42 5.83 -1.07
C GLY A 73 -4.70 5.73 0.28
N TRP A 74 -4.70 6.80 1.06
CA TRP A 74 -3.81 6.95 2.21
C TRP A 74 -4.50 7.60 3.40
N THR A 75 -3.98 7.34 4.60
CA THR A 75 -4.41 7.98 5.84
C THR A 75 -3.19 8.36 6.68
N TRP A 76 -3.35 9.35 7.56
CA TRP A 76 -2.27 9.77 8.44
C TRP A 76 -2.23 8.89 9.68
N GLN A 77 -1.02 8.52 10.11
CA GLN A 77 -0.80 7.87 11.40
C GLN A 77 -1.38 8.71 12.54
N GLN A 78 -1.29 10.04 12.44
CA GLN A 78 -1.90 10.95 13.40
C GLN A 78 -3.43 10.84 13.44
N THR A 79 -4.11 10.82 12.29
CA THR A 79 -5.57 10.64 12.22
C THR A 79 -6.02 9.33 12.87
N ILE A 80 -5.22 8.26 12.75
CA ILE A 80 -5.50 6.99 13.43
C ILE A 80 -5.37 7.15 14.94
N ARG A 81 -4.27 7.76 15.43
CA ARG A 81 -4.04 8.02 16.86
C ARG A 81 -5.14 8.87 17.48
N ASP A 82 -5.60 9.88 16.76
CA ASP A 82 -6.66 10.79 17.19
C ASP A 82 -8.06 10.13 17.17
N GLY A 83 -8.14 8.87 16.72
CA GLY A 83 -9.38 8.12 16.69
C GLY A 83 -10.28 8.45 15.50
N GLY A 84 -9.77 9.07 14.43
CA GLY A 84 -10.53 9.42 13.22
C GLY A 84 -11.14 8.22 12.47
N TRP A 85 -10.74 6.99 12.82
CA TRP A 85 -11.29 5.74 12.31
C TRP A 85 -12.07 4.93 13.36
N ARG A 86 -12.35 5.52 14.54
CA ARG A 86 -13.16 4.85 15.56
C ARG A 86 -14.55 4.56 15.01
N GLY A 87 -15.06 3.35 15.27
CA GLY A 87 -16.38 2.91 14.82
C GLY A 87 -16.45 2.50 13.34
N SER A 88 -15.37 2.60 12.55
CA SER A 88 -15.39 2.17 11.15
C SER A 88 -15.08 0.68 10.95
N GLY A 89 -14.78 -0.06 12.03
CA GLY A 89 -14.29 -1.44 11.95
C GLY A 89 -12.89 -1.56 11.35
N ALA A 90 -12.10 -0.48 11.38
CA ALA A 90 -10.74 -0.49 10.86
C ALA A 90 -9.79 -1.32 11.72
N ILE A 91 -8.91 -2.10 11.07
CA ILE A 91 -7.86 -2.89 11.71
C ILE A 91 -6.50 -2.58 11.09
N PRO A 92 -5.40 -2.57 11.88
CA PRO A 92 -4.06 -2.45 11.32
C PRO A 92 -3.71 -3.70 10.50
N VAL A 93 -3.01 -3.49 9.38
CA VAL A 93 -2.49 -4.56 8.52
C VAL A 93 -1.09 -4.19 8.04
N GLU A 94 -0.38 -5.17 7.48
CA GLU A 94 0.93 -4.97 6.88
C GLU A 94 0.83 -5.15 5.37
N ILE A 95 1.45 -4.23 4.63
CA ILE A 95 1.52 -4.26 3.17
C ILE A 95 2.96 -4.69 2.83
N PRO A 96 3.20 -5.93 2.35
CA PRO A 96 4.53 -6.31 1.92
C PRO A 96 4.95 -5.45 0.73
N ALA A 97 6.19 -4.97 0.77
CA ALA A 97 6.78 -4.19 -0.29
C ALA A 97 8.30 -4.26 -0.18
N SER A 98 8.97 -4.51 -1.29
CA SER A 98 10.42 -4.43 -1.41
C SER A 98 10.85 -3.08 -2.00
N PHE A 99 9.95 -2.39 -2.71
CA PHE A 99 10.16 -1.03 -3.18
C PHE A 99 8.87 -0.19 -3.12
N GLY A 100 9.02 1.11 -2.88
CA GLY A 100 7.96 2.10 -3.01
C GLY A 100 8.23 3.06 -4.17
N LEU A 101 7.17 3.54 -4.82
CA LEU A 101 7.22 4.50 -5.93
C LEU A 101 6.64 5.84 -5.49
N GLU A 102 7.44 6.89 -5.53
CA GLU A 102 6.97 8.26 -5.30
C GLU A 102 6.49 8.93 -6.61
N ARG A 103 5.66 10.00 -6.50
CA ARG A 103 5.06 10.72 -7.64
C ARG A 103 6.03 11.16 -8.73
N ARG A 104 7.29 11.45 -8.39
CA ARG A 104 8.32 11.88 -9.35
C ARG A 104 8.99 10.72 -10.09
N GLY A 105 8.49 9.50 -9.96
CA GLY A 105 9.09 8.31 -10.60
C GLY A 105 10.25 7.71 -9.80
N VAL A 106 10.51 8.22 -8.59
CA VAL A 106 11.59 7.74 -7.73
C VAL A 106 11.14 6.45 -7.04
N TRP A 107 11.86 5.36 -7.31
CA TRP A 107 11.73 4.11 -6.57
C TRP A 107 12.73 4.11 -5.41
N TYR A 108 12.27 3.75 -4.22
CA TYR A 108 13.09 3.62 -3.02
C TYR A 108 12.93 2.24 -2.40
N LEU A 109 13.98 1.75 -1.76
CA LEU A 109 14.03 0.43 -1.14
C LEU A 109 13.16 0.40 0.12
N ILE A 110 12.44 -0.71 0.29
CA ILE A 110 11.71 -1.04 1.51
C ILE A 110 12.18 -2.42 1.96
N GLU A 111 12.60 -2.55 3.21
CA GLU A 111 13.23 -3.77 3.74
C GLU A 111 12.19 -4.81 4.19
N THR A 112 11.06 -4.36 4.71
CA THR A 112 10.04 -5.27 5.28
C THR A 112 8.66 -4.99 4.70
N GLY A 113 8.21 -3.74 4.74
CA GLY A 113 6.91 -3.36 4.20
C GLY A 113 6.43 -2.04 4.74
N ILE A 114 5.13 -1.81 4.57
CA ILE A 114 4.45 -0.57 4.93
C ILE A 114 3.29 -0.88 5.86
N ARG A 115 3.06 -0.04 6.88
CA ARG A 115 1.86 -0.12 7.71
C ARG A 115 0.63 0.33 6.91
N GLY A 116 -0.42 -0.49 6.95
CA GLY A 116 -1.71 -0.23 6.34
C GLY A 116 -2.84 -0.21 7.36
N LEU A 117 -3.98 0.34 6.94
CA LEU A 117 -5.24 0.30 7.68
C LEU A 117 -6.31 -0.34 6.79
N LEU A 118 -6.83 -1.49 7.19
CA LEU A 118 -7.90 -2.18 6.49
C LEU A 118 -9.25 -1.79 7.07
N VAL A 119 -10.16 -1.34 6.24
CA VAL A 119 -11.51 -0.90 6.62
C VAL A 119 -12.54 -1.49 5.65
N PRO A 120 -13.68 -2.01 6.13
CA PRO A 120 -14.78 -2.38 5.25
C PRO A 120 -15.44 -1.13 4.65
N ASP A 121 -15.81 -1.18 3.37
CA ASP A 121 -16.78 -0.21 2.83
C ASP A 121 -18.22 -0.56 3.21
N GLU A 122 -19.18 0.27 2.80
CA GLU A 122 -20.60 0.07 3.11
C GLU A 122 -21.20 -1.22 2.54
N ARG A 123 -20.49 -1.92 1.63
CA ARG A 123 -20.90 -3.23 1.07
C ARG A 123 -20.09 -4.37 1.68
N GLY A 124 -19.24 -4.11 2.66
CA GLY A 124 -18.36 -5.09 3.30
C GLY A 124 -17.07 -5.40 2.53
N TRP A 125 -16.76 -4.69 1.43
CA TRP A 125 -15.50 -4.92 0.71
C TRP A 125 -14.32 -4.39 1.50
N ALA A 126 -13.25 -5.18 1.56
CA ALA A 126 -12.02 -4.80 2.23
C ALA A 126 -11.26 -3.72 1.45
N VAL A 127 -11.03 -2.57 2.11
CA VAL A 127 -10.30 -1.42 1.56
C VAL A 127 -9.08 -1.13 2.43
N CYS A 128 -7.90 -1.17 1.82
CA CYS A 128 -6.65 -0.83 2.50
C CYS A 128 -6.25 0.61 2.18
N TYR A 129 -6.02 1.40 3.23
CA TYR A 129 -5.36 2.70 3.17
C TYR A 129 -3.92 2.53 3.62
N MET A 130 -2.98 3.04 2.83
CA MET A 130 -1.58 3.10 3.25
C MET A 130 -1.42 4.19 4.33
N ILE A 131 -0.75 3.85 5.43
CA ILE A 131 -0.53 4.81 6.52
C ILE A 131 0.69 5.66 6.19
N CYS A 132 0.57 6.96 6.39
CA CYS A 132 1.65 7.92 6.16
C CYS A 132 1.99 8.74 7.41
N GLU A 133 3.22 9.24 7.41
CA GLU A 133 3.78 10.14 8.42
C GLU A 133 4.56 11.29 7.73
N PRO A 134 4.93 12.36 8.46
CA PRO A 134 5.80 13.39 7.93
C PRO A 134 7.09 12.78 7.39
N ALA A 135 7.53 13.22 6.21
CA ALA A 135 8.78 12.72 5.65
C ALA A 135 9.97 13.10 6.52
N SER A 136 10.91 12.16 6.66
CA SER A 136 12.24 12.48 7.15
C SER A 136 12.97 13.44 6.21
N HIS A 137 14.07 14.02 6.70
CA HIS A 137 14.92 14.87 5.88
C HIS A 137 15.47 14.13 4.66
N TYR A 138 15.93 12.89 4.82
CA TYR A 138 16.52 12.12 3.74
C TYR A 138 15.47 11.64 2.73
N TYR A 139 14.31 11.16 3.17
CA TYR A 139 13.21 10.83 2.25
C TYR A 139 12.76 12.05 1.45
N LYS A 140 12.68 13.22 2.10
CA LYS A 140 12.33 14.48 1.43
C LYS A 140 13.39 14.89 0.40
N THR A 141 14.68 14.76 0.71
CA THR A 141 15.76 15.05 -0.24
C THR A 141 15.75 14.09 -1.42
N MET A 142 15.55 12.78 -1.17
CA MET A 142 15.53 11.75 -2.21
C MET A 142 14.32 11.89 -3.16
N THR A 143 13.15 12.20 -2.60
CA THR A 143 11.88 12.05 -3.34
C THR A 143 11.14 13.37 -3.59
N GLY A 144 11.49 14.43 -2.86
CA GLY A 144 10.83 15.73 -2.89
C GLY A 144 9.47 15.79 -2.20
N SER A 145 9.07 14.75 -1.45
CA SER A 145 7.76 14.67 -0.78
C SER A 145 7.87 14.99 0.71
N ASP A 146 6.92 15.78 1.24
CA ASP A 146 6.79 16.07 2.68
C ASP A 146 6.08 14.95 3.47
N ARG A 147 5.71 13.87 2.78
CA ARG A 147 4.96 12.73 3.34
C ARG A 147 5.59 11.43 2.87
N MET A 148 5.79 10.51 3.80
CA MET A 148 6.31 9.17 3.53
C MET A 148 5.35 8.11 4.09
N PRO A 149 5.33 6.89 3.53
CA PRO A 149 4.66 5.77 4.20
C PRO A 149 5.32 5.46 5.54
N VAL A 150 4.54 4.96 6.49
CA VAL A 150 5.09 4.40 7.73
C VAL A 150 5.69 3.05 7.40
N LEU A 151 7.03 2.97 7.36
CA LEU A 151 7.76 1.74 7.08
C LEU A 151 7.79 0.83 8.30
N ILE A 152 7.80 -0.48 8.07
CA ILE A 152 7.90 -1.49 9.12
C ILE A 152 9.38 -1.68 9.45
N ASP A 153 9.75 -1.47 10.71
CA ASP A 153 11.09 -1.69 11.28
C ASP A 153 12.27 -1.05 10.52
N GLN A 154 11.98 -0.05 9.69
CA GLN A 154 12.94 0.66 8.86
C GLN A 154 12.82 2.17 9.10
N ARG A 155 13.96 2.86 9.15
CA ARG A 155 14.04 4.33 9.18
C ARG A 155 14.79 4.83 7.95
N ILE A 156 14.19 5.80 7.26
CA ILE A 156 14.77 6.52 6.12
C ILE A 156 14.83 7.98 6.53
#